data_AF-A0A1E5T259-F1
#
_entry.id   AF-A0A1E5T259-F1
#
_cell.length_a   1.000
_cell.length_b   1.000
_cell.length_c   1.000
_cell.angle_alpha   90.00
_cell.angle_beta   90.00
_cell.angle_gamma   90.00
#
_symmetry.space_group_name_H-M   'P 1'
#
loop_
_entity.id
_entity.type
_entity.pdbx_description
1 polymer ?
#
loop_
_entity_poly.entity_id
_entity_poly.type
_entity_poly.pdbx_seq_one_letter_code
_entity_poly.pdbx_strand_id
1 'polypeptide(L)'
;MDEMNFESYLIKKKIDPKGFAQGEPERFREFEELFNQVHPDSFTAQKLFLINSTRRAFPLQEEEEVKVTKKPMARPKMVKPKTN
;
A
#
# COMPACT_ATOMS: atom_id res chain seq x y z
N MET A 1 3.58 -23.92 5.60
CA MET A 1 3.17 -22.60 5.09
C MET A 1 3.19 -21.69 6.28
N ASP A 2 4.06 -20.70 6.31
CA ASP A 2 4.04 -19.72 7.39
C ASP A 2 2.74 -18.92 7.25
N GLU A 3 1.75 -19.27 8.06
CA GLU A 3 0.47 -18.57 8.19
C GLU A 3 0.70 -17.21 8.88
N MET A 4 1.51 -16.34 8.28
CA MET A 4 1.48 -14.94 8.63
C MET A 4 0.25 -14.34 7.98
N ASN A 5 -0.74 -13.97 8.79
CA ASN A 5 -1.89 -13.22 8.30
C ASN A 5 -1.42 -11.93 7.59
N PHE A 6 -2.10 -11.52 6.52
CA PHE A 6 -1.71 -10.36 5.72
C PHE A 6 -1.60 -9.08 6.58
N GLU A 7 -2.50 -8.91 7.55
CA GLU A 7 -2.45 -7.81 8.52
C GLU A 7 -1.17 -7.81 9.35
N SER A 8 -0.77 -8.97 9.88
CA SER A 8 0.48 -9.15 10.63
C SER A 8 1.71 -8.82 9.77
N TYR A 9 1.66 -9.17 8.48
CA TYR A 9 2.69 -8.79 7.52
C TYR A 9 2.78 -7.27 7.34
N LEU A 10 1.65 -6.56 7.19
CA LEU A 10 1.61 -5.11 7.07
C LEU A 10 2.18 -4.42 8.30
N ILE A 11 1.82 -4.87 9.50
CA ILE A 11 2.35 -4.37 10.78
C ILE A 11 3.86 -4.55 10.83
N LYS A 12 4.38 -5.73 10.45
CA LYS A 12 5.83 -6.00 10.36
C LYS A 12 6.55 -5.06 9.38
N LYS A 13 5.85 -4.61 8.33
CA LYS A 13 6.36 -3.61 7.36
C LYS A 13 6.14 -2.15 7.79
N LYS A 14 5.65 -1.91 9.02
CA LYS A 14 5.30 -0.59 9.57
C LYS A 14 4.21 0.11 8.75
N ILE A 15 3.25 -0.65 8.25
CA ILE A 15 2.09 -0.17 7.51
C ILE A 15 0.86 -0.33 8.40
N ASP A 16 0.03 0.70 8.48
CA ASP A 16 -1.27 0.59 9.17
C ASP A 16 -2.29 -0.16 8.29
N PRO A 17 -2.74 -1.37 8.71
CA PRO A 17 -3.72 -2.14 7.95
C PRO A 17 -5.08 -1.43 7.88
N LYS A 18 -5.50 -0.70 8.92
CA LYS A 18 -6.80 -0.01 8.95
C LYS A 18 -6.81 1.18 8.02
N GLY A 19 -5.77 2.02 8.08
CA GLY A 19 -5.58 3.14 7.16
C GLY A 19 -5.48 2.68 5.70
N PHE A 20 -4.76 1.59 5.43
CA PHE A 20 -4.64 1.05 4.08
C PHE A 20 -5.97 0.51 3.54
N ALA A 21 -6.71 -0.26 4.33
CA ALA A 21 -8.02 -0.79 3.93
C ALA A 21 -9.06 0.32 3.68
N GLN A 22 -9.04 1.41 4.47
CA GLN A 22 -9.96 2.54 4.30
C GLN A 22 -9.56 3.48 3.17
N GLY A 23 -8.26 3.70 2.95
CA GLY A 23 -7.76 4.59 1.92
C GLY A 23 -7.82 3.96 0.52
N GLU A 24 -7.43 2.70 0.38
CA GLU A 24 -7.38 1.97 -0.89
C GLU A 24 -7.91 0.52 -0.74
N PRO A 25 -9.23 0.34 -0.57
CA PRO A 25 -9.84 -0.98 -0.34
C PRO A 25 -9.61 -1.97 -1.49
N GLU A 26 -9.65 -1.50 -2.75
CA GLU A 26 -9.40 -2.36 -3.92
C GLU A 26 -7.98 -2.92 -3.91
N ARG A 27 -7.00 -2.09 -3.55
CA ARG A 27 -5.58 -2.48 -3.53
C ARG A 27 -5.24 -3.33 -2.31
N PHE A 28 -5.92 -3.10 -1.19
CA PHE A 28 -5.84 -3.97 -0.02
C PHE A 28 -6.27 -5.40 -0.39
N ARG A 29 -7.41 -5.55 -1.06
CA ARG A 29 -7.93 -6.86 -1.47
C ARG A 29 -7.04 -7.54 -2.52
N GLU A 30 -6.56 -6.81 -3.53
CA GLU A 30 -5.61 -7.36 -4.51
C GLU A 30 -4.34 -7.88 -3.81
N PHE A 31 -3.85 -7.13 -2.82
CA PHE A 31 -2.63 -7.49 -2.10
C PHE A 31 -2.85 -8.70 -1.21
N GLU A 32 -3.99 -8.79 -0.53
CA GLU A 32 -4.39 -9.94 0.27
C GLU A 32 -4.53 -11.20 -0.59
N GLU A 33 -5.23 -11.11 -1.73
CA GLU A 33 -5.40 -12.23 -2.66
C GLU A 33 -4.05 -12.71 -3.23
N LEU A 34 -3.16 -11.78 -3.60
CA LEU A 34 -1.84 -12.13 -4.11
C LEU A 34 -0.93 -12.69 -3.01
N PHE A 35 -1.00 -12.13 -1.80
CA PHE A 35 -0.23 -12.58 -0.66
C PHE A 35 -0.62 -14.02 -0.25
N ASN A 36 -1.88 -14.40 -0.40
CA ASN A 36 -2.34 -15.77 -0.17
C ASN A 36 -1.84 -16.77 -1.24
N GLN A 37 -1.42 -16.28 -2.40
CA GLN A 37 -0.93 -17.13 -3.50
C GLN A 37 0.59 -17.33 -3.48
N VAL A 38 1.36 -16.44 -2.85
CA VAL A 38 2.82 -16.45 -2.89
C VAL A 38 3.44 -16.26 -1.51
N HIS A 39 4.69 -16.71 -1.34
CA HIS A 39 5.41 -16.48 -0.09
C HIS A 39 5.58 -14.98 0.23
N PRO A 40 5.54 -14.54 1.51
CA PRO A 40 5.68 -13.13 1.89
C PRO A 40 6.91 -12.43 1.30
N ASP A 41 8.03 -13.13 1.18
CA ASP A 41 9.26 -12.58 0.61
C ASP A 41 9.14 -12.36 -0.90
N SER A 42 8.54 -13.31 -1.62
CA SER A 42 8.25 -13.20 -3.05
C SER A 42 7.27 -12.07 -3.33
N PHE A 43 6.22 -11.94 -2.50
CA PHE A 43 5.29 -10.82 -2.55
C PHE A 43 6.02 -9.49 -2.36
N THR A 44 6.88 -9.42 -1.33
CA THR A 44 7.66 -8.21 -1.02
C THR A 44 8.55 -7.83 -2.21
N ALA A 45 9.22 -8.78 -2.83
CA ALA A 45 10.10 -8.52 -3.97
C ALA A 45 9.33 -8.00 -5.19
N GLN A 46 8.19 -8.62 -5.51
CA GLN A 46 7.35 -8.23 -6.65
C GLN A 46 6.69 -6.86 -6.47
N LYS A 47 6.25 -6.55 -5.24
CA LYS A 47 5.47 -5.35 -4.93
C LYS A 47 6.24 -4.32 -4.10
N LEU A 48 7.58 -4.40 -4.05
CA LEU A 48 8.45 -3.57 -3.20
C LEU A 48 8.18 -2.08 -3.34
N PHE A 49 8.03 -1.58 -4.57
CA PHE A 49 7.76 -0.17 -4.85
C PHE A 49 6.39 0.26 -4.32
N LEU A 50 5.38 -0.61 -4.45
CA LEU A 50 4.03 -0.35 -3.96
C LEU A 50 3.98 -0.40 -2.43
N ILE A 51 4.61 -1.40 -1.81
CA ILE A 51 4.73 -1.52 -0.35
C ILE A 51 5.42 -0.28 0.23
N ASN A 52 6.50 0.19 -0.41
CA ASN A 52 7.17 1.43 0.00
C ASN A 52 6.28 2.66 -0.17
N SER A 53 5.46 2.72 -1.21
CA SER A 53 4.48 3.80 -1.40
C SER A 53 3.39 3.76 -0.33
N THR A 54 2.80 2.59 -0.09
CA THR A 54 1.81 2.34 0.96
C THR A 54 2.37 2.67 2.33
N ARG A 55 3.62 2.32 2.65
CA ARG A 55 4.27 2.67 3.92
C ARG A 55 4.44 4.17 4.14
N ARG A 56 4.68 4.95 3.08
CA ARG A 56 4.74 6.41 3.16
C ARG A 56 3.35 7.04 3.29
N ALA A 57 2.33 6.40 2.70
CA ALA A 57 0.95 6.88 2.73
C ALA A 57 0.23 6.53 4.05
N PHE A 58 0.51 5.35 4.61
CA PHE A 58 -0.14 4.78 5.79
C PHE A 58 0.93 4.26 6.79
N PRO A 59 1.73 5.15 7.40
CA PRO A 59 2.70 4.75 8.40
C PRO A 59 1.99 4.21 9.65
N LEU A 60 2.47 3.10 10.20
CA LEU A 60 2.01 2.59 11.49
C LEU A 60 2.51 3.52 12.61
N GLN A 61 1.65 4.44 13.06
CA GLN A 61 1.90 5.24 14.26
C GLN A 61 1.24 4.53 15.45
N GLU A 62 2.06 4.16 16.43
CA GLU A 62 1.56 3.78 17.74
C GLU A 62 0.99 5.05 18.38
N GLU A 63 -0.34 5.06 18.57
CA GLU A 63 -1.18 6.03 19.30
C GLU A 63 -2.21 6.81 18.45
N GLU A 64 -3.44 6.30 18.61
CA GLU A 64 -4.72 7.01 18.61
C GLU A 64 -5.44 7.40 17.30
N GLU A 65 -6.73 7.12 17.34
CA GLU A 65 -7.75 7.27 16.32
C GLU A 65 -7.85 8.70 15.78
N VAL A 66 -7.52 8.95 14.50
CA VAL A 66 -8.05 10.16 13.82
C VAL A 66 -8.35 9.90 12.33
N LYS A 67 -9.65 9.72 12.10
CA LYS A 67 -10.46 10.24 10.99
C LYS A 67 -9.74 11.17 9.96
N VAL A 68 -10.05 10.92 8.68
CA VAL A 68 -10.38 11.94 7.65
C VAL A 68 -9.23 12.53 6.78
N THR A 69 -9.12 11.93 5.58
CA THR A 69 -9.14 12.59 4.25
C THR A 69 -7.89 13.19 3.57
N LYS A 70 -7.90 13.01 2.22
CA LYS A 70 -7.36 13.80 1.09
C LYS A 70 -6.02 13.28 0.51
N LYS A 71 -5.78 13.18 -0.80
CA LYS A 71 -6.48 13.45 -2.09
C LYS A 71 -5.55 12.90 -3.22
N PRO A 72 -6.01 12.73 -4.47
CA PRO A 72 -5.26 12.07 -5.53
C PRO A 72 -4.07 12.93 -5.97
N MET A 73 -2.86 12.37 -5.99
CA MET A 73 -1.74 13.03 -6.66
C MET A 73 -1.95 12.94 -8.17
N ALA A 74 -2.25 14.10 -8.76
CA ALA A 74 -2.41 14.31 -10.17
C ALA A 74 -1.23 13.72 -10.97
N ARG A 75 -1.56 12.97 -12.03
CA ARG A 75 -0.59 12.63 -13.08
C ARG A 75 0.01 13.93 -13.64
N PRO A 76 1.33 14.05 -13.81
CA PRO A 76 1.91 15.22 -14.45
C PRO A 76 1.38 15.34 -15.88
N LYS A 77 0.85 16.50 -16.27
CA LYS A 77 0.45 16.76 -17.66
C LYS A 77 1.71 16.80 -18.53
N MET A 78 1.79 15.86 -19.47
CA MET A 78 2.83 15.80 -20.50
C MET A 78 2.68 17.01 -21.44
N VAL A 79 3.60 17.97 -21.35
CA VAL A 79 3.64 19.09 -22.30
C VAL A 79 4.20 18.56 -23.61
N LYS A 80 3.39 18.49 -24.68
CA LYS A 80 3.90 18.19 -26.02
C LYS A 80 4.60 19.45 -26.56
N PRO A 81 5.85 19.38 -27.05
CA PRO A 81 6.48 20.52 -27.72
C PRO A 81 5.74 20.80 -29.03
N LYS A 82 5.42 22.08 -29.30
CA LYS A 82 4.96 22.53 -30.61
C LYS A 82 6.13 22.45 -31.59
N THR A 83 5.90 21.79 -32.72
CA THR A 83 6.77 21.84 -33.89
C THR A 83 6.80 23.28 -34.42
N ASN A 84 7.99 23.74 -34.82
CA ASN A 84 8.17 24.79 -35.84
C ASN A 84 8.69 24.11 -37.10
#